data_AF-A0A1Q7JNI4-F1
#
_entry.id   AF-A0A1Q7JNI4-F1
#
_cell.length_a   1.000
_cell.length_b   1.000
_cell.length_c   1.000
_cell.angle_alpha   90.00
_cell.angle_beta   90.00
_cell.angle_gamma   90.00
#
_symmetry.space_group_name_H-M   'P 1'
#
loop_
_entity.id
_entity.type
_entity.pdbx_description
1 polymer ?
#
loop_
_entity_poly.entity_id
_entity_poly.type
_entity_poly.pdbx_seq_one_letter_code
_entity_poly.pdbx_strand_id
1 'polypeptide(L)'
;MSPSALRRQIGQLLIAGFNGHQIPPELRSLAKEFSLGGVILFARNVADPEQVAELAFEASRLVPELPLWVSVDQEGGRVARLKSPFTEWPPMATLGRSGDEKLAERFARALAFELKAVGITLDYAPVLDIHTNPKNPVIGDRALAEKAEEVARLGAAIIRTLQGEGIAACGKHFPGHGDTSTDSHLELPLVEHPPDRLRQVEFLPFKAAIEAGVATMMTAHVFVPSLDDTRPATLSKRVVTDILRDELQYEGVIFSDDLEMKAVAAEYAVPAAAVMAIEAGCDGALICSGDHDTQSAALEAIVHAVEEDRLRLARVEDALKRQQRAKERFLTTGVAARPLTGRALRTALGREEHQAIAAEMARFL
;
A
#
# COMPACT_ATOMS: atom_id res chain seq x y z
N MET A 1 -1.48 27.65 9.57
CA MET A 1 -2.72 27.05 9.01
C MET A 1 -3.90 27.41 9.91
N SER A 2 -5.10 27.70 9.39
CA SER A 2 -6.27 27.88 10.28
C SER A 2 -6.75 26.53 10.81
N PRO A 3 -7.45 26.45 11.97
CA PRO A 3 -7.95 25.18 12.51
C PRO A 3 -8.85 24.42 11.52
N SER A 4 -9.73 25.13 10.81
CA SER A 4 -10.58 24.54 9.76
C SER A 4 -9.78 24.03 8.56
N ALA A 5 -8.70 24.72 8.16
CA ALA A 5 -7.82 24.25 7.09
C ALA A 5 -7.01 23.02 7.53
N LEU A 6 -6.55 22.97 8.79
CA LEU A 6 -5.84 21.83 9.35
C LEU A 6 -6.72 20.59 9.38
N ARG A 7 -7.94 20.69 9.91
CA ARG A 7 -8.91 19.60 9.95
C ARG A 7 -9.17 19.02 8.56
N ARG A 8 -9.34 19.89 7.57
CA ARG A 8 -9.50 19.49 6.17
C ARG A 8 -8.25 18.90 5.53
N GLN A 9 -7.05 19.24 5.98
CA GLN A 9 -5.83 18.68 5.37
C GLN A 9 -5.43 17.35 6.00
N ILE A 10 -5.73 17.14 7.28
CA ILE A 10 -5.39 15.90 7.99
C ILE A 10 -6.03 14.66 7.36
N GLY A 11 -7.20 14.75 6.74
CA GLY A 11 -7.77 13.61 6.03
C GLY A 11 -6.90 13.09 4.88
N GLN A 12 -6.00 13.92 4.33
CA GLN A 12 -5.02 13.46 3.33
C GLN A 12 -4.00 12.45 3.88
N LEU A 13 -3.91 12.34 5.21
CA LEU A 13 -3.07 11.36 5.91
C LEU A 13 -3.82 10.05 6.22
N LEU A 14 -5.04 9.85 5.70
CA LEU A 14 -5.80 8.62 5.90
C LEU A 14 -6.17 7.97 4.57
N ILE A 15 -5.95 6.66 4.49
CA ILE A 15 -6.56 5.76 3.50
C ILE A 15 -7.62 4.93 4.23
N ALA A 16 -8.88 5.09 3.82
CA ALA A 16 -10.02 4.47 4.48
C ALA A 16 -10.53 3.25 3.72
N GLY A 17 -10.89 2.19 4.45
CA GLY A 17 -11.72 1.12 3.92
C GLY A 17 -13.22 1.39 4.09
N PHE A 18 -14.03 0.55 3.46
CA PHE A 18 -15.49 0.53 3.64
C PHE A 18 -16.09 -0.83 3.28
N ASN A 19 -17.38 -1.02 3.58
CA ASN A 19 -18.15 -2.22 3.26
C ASN A 19 -19.12 -1.97 2.10
N GLY A 20 -19.39 -3.01 1.31
CA GLY A 20 -20.36 -2.97 0.22
C GLY A 20 -19.80 -2.43 -1.09
N HIS A 21 -20.68 -2.38 -2.08
CA HIS A 21 -20.35 -2.13 -3.49
C HIS A 21 -20.58 -0.67 -3.92
N GLN A 22 -20.88 0.22 -2.97
CA GLN A 22 -21.17 1.63 -3.18
C GLN A 22 -20.51 2.44 -2.06
N ILE A 23 -20.23 3.72 -2.29
CA ILE A 23 -19.70 4.58 -1.23
C ILE A 23 -20.76 4.81 -0.15
N PRO A 24 -20.52 4.40 1.11
CA PRO A 24 -21.50 4.60 2.17
C PRO A 24 -21.63 6.10 2.54
N PRO A 25 -22.82 6.54 2.98
CA PRO A 25 -23.05 7.94 3.41
C PRO A 25 -22.07 8.44 4.47
N GLU A 26 -21.64 7.57 5.37
CA GLU A 26 -20.70 7.84 6.45
C GLU A 26 -19.32 8.20 5.88
N LEU A 27 -18.79 7.39 4.95
CA LEU A 27 -17.53 7.69 4.27
C LEU A 27 -17.62 8.99 3.46
N ARG A 28 -18.76 9.25 2.81
CA ARG A 28 -18.99 10.51 2.09
C ARG A 28 -18.98 11.71 3.03
N SER A 29 -19.50 11.56 4.24
CA SER A 29 -19.49 12.58 5.28
C SER A 29 -18.07 12.84 5.79
N LEU A 30 -17.31 11.77 6.07
CA LEU A 30 -15.89 11.87 6.44
C LEU A 30 -15.06 12.55 5.36
N ALA A 31 -15.25 12.18 4.08
CA ALA A 31 -14.55 12.81 2.97
C ALA A 31 -14.86 14.30 2.84
N LYS A 32 -16.12 14.70 3.05
CA LYS A 32 -16.51 16.11 3.00
C LYS A 32 -15.90 16.92 4.15
N GLU A 33 -15.84 16.33 5.34
CA GLU A 33 -15.34 17.01 6.54
C GLU A 33 -13.82 17.12 6.58
N PHE A 34 -13.11 16.02 6.29
CA PHE A 34 -11.67 15.91 6.47
C PHE A 34 -10.89 15.91 5.15
N SER A 35 -11.55 15.90 3.99
CA SER A 35 -10.92 15.72 2.67
C SER A 35 -9.98 14.52 2.65
N LEU A 36 -10.55 13.31 2.60
CA LEU A 36 -9.79 12.05 2.69
C LEU A 36 -8.71 11.90 1.60
N GLY A 37 -7.61 11.26 1.99
CA GLY A 37 -6.44 11.04 1.14
C GLY A 37 -6.62 9.91 0.15
N GLY A 38 -7.42 8.91 0.50
CA GLY A 38 -7.65 7.75 -0.34
C GLY A 38 -8.67 6.78 0.23
N VAL A 39 -9.01 5.80 -0.60
CA VAL A 39 -9.73 4.60 -0.21
C VAL A 39 -8.97 3.36 -0.66
N ILE A 40 -9.16 2.27 0.07
CA ILE A 40 -8.66 0.94 -0.29
C ILE A 40 -9.85 0.01 -0.57
N LEU A 41 -9.79 -0.68 -1.70
CA LEU A 41 -10.80 -1.66 -2.10
C LEU A 41 -10.36 -3.07 -1.70
N PHE A 42 -11.29 -3.82 -1.13
CA PHE A 42 -11.17 -5.24 -0.80
C PHE A 42 -12.14 -6.07 -1.63
N ALA A 43 -12.07 -7.40 -1.51
CA ALA A 43 -12.97 -8.32 -2.21
C ALA A 43 -14.45 -8.03 -1.87
N ARG A 44 -14.74 -7.52 -0.67
CA ARG A 44 -16.08 -7.08 -0.24
C ARG A 44 -16.61 -5.84 -0.97
N ASN A 45 -15.78 -5.18 -1.77
CA ASN A 45 -16.16 -4.02 -2.60
C ASN A 45 -16.28 -4.38 -4.08
N VAL A 46 -16.00 -5.64 -4.45
CA VAL A 46 -15.90 -6.12 -5.82
C VAL A 46 -17.06 -7.09 -6.10
N ALA A 47 -18.07 -6.63 -6.83
CA ALA A 47 -19.16 -7.46 -7.34
C ALA A 47 -18.92 -7.85 -8.80
N ASP A 48 -18.70 -6.86 -9.66
CA ASP A 48 -18.41 -7.03 -11.08
C ASP A 48 -17.57 -5.85 -11.60
N PRO A 49 -16.93 -5.95 -12.77
CA PRO A 49 -16.03 -4.90 -13.22
C PRO A 49 -16.68 -3.54 -13.53
N GLU A 50 -17.92 -3.52 -14.04
CA GLU A 50 -18.61 -2.25 -14.32
C GLU A 50 -18.94 -1.54 -13.00
N GLN A 51 -19.38 -2.30 -11.99
CA GLN A 51 -19.59 -1.80 -10.64
C GLN A 51 -18.28 -1.27 -10.02
N VAL A 52 -17.16 -1.98 -10.15
CA VAL A 52 -15.86 -1.50 -9.62
C VAL A 52 -15.41 -0.21 -10.31
N ALA A 53 -15.57 -0.13 -11.63
CA ALA A 53 -15.23 1.09 -12.38
C ALA A 53 -16.07 2.29 -11.94
N GLU A 54 -17.38 2.10 -11.70
CA GLU A 54 -18.26 3.14 -11.15
C GLU A 54 -17.85 3.51 -9.72
N LEU A 55 -17.58 2.52 -8.86
CA LEU A 55 -17.16 2.74 -7.48
C LEU A 55 -15.86 3.54 -7.39
N ALA A 56 -14.85 3.19 -8.19
CA ALA A 56 -13.59 3.92 -8.26
C ALA A 56 -13.78 5.35 -8.79
N PHE A 57 -14.66 5.52 -9.78
CA PHE A 57 -15.01 6.84 -10.30
C PHE A 57 -15.70 7.71 -9.23
N GLU A 58 -16.68 7.17 -8.50
CA GLU A 58 -17.32 7.86 -7.38
C GLU A 58 -16.32 8.21 -6.27
N ALA A 59 -15.45 7.27 -5.89
CA ALA A 59 -14.41 7.47 -4.90
C ALA A 59 -13.48 8.63 -5.27
N SER A 60 -13.01 8.66 -6.53
CA SER A 60 -12.12 9.73 -7.04
C SER A 60 -12.74 11.13 -6.97
N ARG A 61 -14.07 11.23 -6.80
CA ARG A 61 -14.85 12.47 -6.76
C ARG A 61 -15.40 12.80 -5.38
N LEU A 62 -15.04 12.05 -4.34
CA LEU A 62 -15.48 12.37 -2.97
C LEU A 62 -14.96 13.73 -2.49
N VAL A 63 -13.80 14.15 -3.01
CA VAL A 63 -13.17 15.44 -2.73
C VAL A 63 -12.82 16.11 -4.05
N PRO A 64 -13.76 16.80 -4.73
CA PRO A 64 -13.55 17.34 -6.07
C PRO A 64 -12.34 18.28 -6.23
N GLU A 65 -11.94 18.94 -5.13
CA GLU A 65 -10.84 19.90 -5.09
C GLU A 65 -9.46 19.27 -4.86
N LEU A 66 -9.37 17.99 -4.45
CA LEU A 66 -8.10 17.32 -4.14
C LEU A 66 -8.07 15.89 -4.71
N PRO A 67 -6.98 15.48 -5.35
CA PRO A 67 -6.87 14.13 -5.87
C PRO A 67 -6.90 13.10 -4.73
N LEU A 68 -7.57 11.98 -4.95
CA LEU A 68 -7.80 10.92 -3.98
C LEU A 68 -7.26 9.58 -4.52
N TRP A 69 -6.50 8.84 -3.70
CA TRP A 69 -6.02 7.52 -4.08
C TRP A 69 -7.17 6.51 -4.11
N VAL A 70 -7.34 5.81 -5.21
CA VAL A 70 -8.16 4.59 -5.24
C VAL A 70 -7.18 3.41 -5.31
N SER A 71 -7.11 2.65 -4.22
CA SER A 71 -6.05 1.67 -4.00
C SER A 71 -6.57 0.25 -3.79
N VAL A 72 -5.69 -0.75 -4.00
CA VAL A 72 -6.00 -2.18 -3.86
C VAL A 72 -4.74 -2.97 -3.51
N ASP A 73 -4.90 -4.17 -2.94
CA ASP A 73 -3.85 -5.20 -2.93
C ASP A 73 -4.09 -6.20 -4.07
N GLN A 74 -3.47 -5.97 -5.24
CA GLN A 74 -3.56 -6.87 -6.38
C GLN A 74 -2.21 -7.54 -6.69
N GLU A 75 -1.67 -8.26 -5.70
CA GLU A 75 -0.37 -8.95 -5.82
C GLU A 75 -0.40 -10.13 -6.80
N GLY A 76 -1.55 -10.81 -6.87
CA GLY A 76 -1.68 -12.14 -7.47
C GLY A 76 -1.74 -13.25 -6.42
N GLY A 77 -1.92 -14.49 -6.87
CA GLY A 77 -2.08 -15.64 -5.99
C GLY A 77 -3.21 -15.45 -4.98
N ARG A 78 -2.93 -15.72 -3.70
CA ARG A 78 -3.93 -15.59 -2.62
C ARG A 78 -4.26 -14.15 -2.24
N VAL A 79 -3.42 -13.17 -2.59
CA VAL A 79 -3.66 -11.74 -2.33
C VAL A 79 -4.04 -11.05 -3.63
N ALA A 80 -5.27 -11.33 -4.07
CA ALA A 80 -5.88 -10.70 -5.24
C ALA A 80 -7.35 -10.38 -4.91
N ARG A 81 -7.75 -9.12 -5.12
CA ARG A 81 -9.13 -8.66 -4.88
C ARG A 81 -9.97 -8.74 -6.16
N LEU A 82 -9.37 -8.40 -7.29
CA LEU A 82 -9.97 -8.47 -8.61
C LEU A 82 -9.71 -9.87 -9.19
N LYS A 83 -10.76 -10.68 -9.32
CA LYS A 83 -10.73 -12.05 -9.87
C LYS A 83 -11.55 -12.12 -11.16
N SER A 84 -11.81 -13.29 -11.73
CA SER A 84 -12.62 -13.43 -12.94
C SER A 84 -13.83 -12.46 -12.99
N PRO A 85 -14.00 -11.66 -14.06
CA PRO A 85 -13.37 -11.79 -15.39
C PRO A 85 -12.02 -11.06 -15.56
N PHE A 86 -11.44 -10.51 -14.50
CA PHE A 86 -10.05 -10.04 -14.51
C PHE A 86 -9.10 -11.23 -14.67
N THR A 87 -7.85 -10.95 -15.05
CA THR A 87 -6.83 -12.01 -15.11
C THR A 87 -6.47 -12.47 -13.70
N GLU A 88 -6.61 -13.77 -13.43
CA GLU A 88 -6.18 -14.38 -12.17
C GLU A 88 -4.69 -14.70 -12.24
N TRP A 89 -3.89 -13.77 -11.75
CA TRP A 89 -2.44 -13.88 -11.75
C TRP A 89 -1.95 -14.92 -10.74
N PRO A 90 -1.00 -15.82 -11.11
CA PRO A 90 -0.32 -16.68 -10.15
C PRO A 90 0.46 -15.88 -9.08
N PRO A 91 0.85 -16.51 -7.95
CA PRO A 91 1.67 -15.87 -6.93
C PRO A 91 2.98 -15.32 -7.49
N MET A 92 3.49 -14.21 -6.94
CA MET A 92 4.72 -13.57 -7.43
C MET A 92 5.95 -14.48 -7.35
N ALA A 93 5.97 -15.49 -6.48
CA ALA A 93 7.03 -16.51 -6.45
C ALA A 93 7.22 -17.25 -7.79
N THR A 94 6.19 -17.30 -8.65
CA THR A 94 6.32 -17.84 -10.01
C THR A 94 7.26 -17.01 -10.89
N LEU A 95 7.26 -15.67 -10.71
CA LEU A 95 8.16 -14.77 -11.43
C LEU A 95 9.62 -15.00 -11.00
N GLY A 96 9.88 -15.12 -9.70
CA GLY A 96 11.23 -15.45 -9.22
C GLY A 96 11.71 -16.82 -9.65
N ARG A 97 10.86 -17.84 -9.58
CA ARG A 97 11.18 -19.18 -10.08
C ARG A 97 11.44 -19.21 -11.59
N SER A 98 10.82 -18.32 -12.36
CA SER A 98 11.16 -18.16 -13.78
C SER A 98 12.53 -17.53 -13.99
N GLY A 99 12.95 -16.64 -13.10
CA GLY A 99 14.14 -15.81 -13.24
C GLY A 99 14.07 -14.76 -14.36
N ASP A 100 13.02 -14.73 -15.18
CA ASP A 100 12.91 -13.86 -16.35
C ASP A 100 12.33 -12.48 -15.99
N GLU A 101 13.18 -11.46 -16.07
CA GLU A 101 12.76 -10.07 -15.86
C GLU A 101 11.65 -9.63 -16.83
N LYS A 102 11.73 -10.10 -18.09
CA LYS A 102 10.76 -9.72 -19.13
C LYS A 102 9.39 -10.31 -18.86
N LEU A 103 9.31 -11.47 -18.19
CA LEU A 103 8.04 -12.01 -17.72
C LEU A 103 7.45 -11.12 -16.62
N ALA A 104 8.27 -10.66 -15.67
CA ALA A 104 7.83 -9.74 -14.61
C ALA A 104 7.36 -8.38 -15.16
N GLU A 105 8.05 -7.83 -16.17
CA GLU A 105 7.62 -6.60 -16.87
C GLU A 105 6.31 -6.80 -17.63
N ARG A 106 6.14 -7.90 -18.36
CA ARG A 106 4.88 -8.21 -19.07
C ARG A 106 3.72 -8.36 -18.09
N PHE A 107 3.94 -9.08 -16.98
CA PHE A 107 2.98 -9.19 -15.89
C PHE A 107 2.58 -7.81 -15.35
N ALA A 108 3.55 -6.99 -14.93
CA ALA A 108 3.29 -5.68 -14.35
C ALA A 108 2.54 -4.75 -15.33
N ARG A 109 2.89 -4.79 -16.63
CA ARG A 109 2.22 -4.00 -17.67
C ARG A 109 0.76 -4.42 -17.85
N ALA A 110 0.51 -5.73 -17.92
CA ALA A 110 -0.84 -6.27 -18.07
C ALA A 110 -1.70 -6.02 -16.82
N LEU A 111 -1.13 -6.17 -15.62
CA LEU A 111 -1.77 -5.84 -14.36
C LEU A 111 -2.15 -4.36 -14.32
N ALA A 112 -1.21 -3.45 -14.59
CA ALA A 112 -1.48 -2.01 -14.61
C ALA A 112 -2.56 -1.64 -15.62
N PHE A 113 -2.59 -2.30 -16.78
CA PHE A 113 -3.63 -2.09 -17.78
C PHE A 113 -5.03 -2.41 -17.25
N GLU A 114 -5.21 -3.55 -16.58
CA GLU A 114 -6.50 -3.93 -15.98
C GLU A 114 -6.89 -3.03 -14.81
N LEU A 115 -5.94 -2.67 -13.95
CA LEU A 115 -6.16 -1.76 -12.82
C LEU A 115 -6.64 -0.38 -13.30
N LYS A 116 -5.99 0.17 -14.32
CA LYS A 116 -6.39 1.46 -14.92
C LYS A 116 -7.76 1.40 -15.58
N ALA A 117 -8.12 0.27 -16.18
CA ALA A 117 -9.40 0.11 -16.85
C ALA A 117 -10.59 0.31 -15.88
N VAL A 118 -10.38 0.02 -14.60
CA VAL A 118 -11.39 0.23 -13.54
C VAL A 118 -11.07 1.38 -12.60
N GLY A 119 -10.12 2.26 -12.94
CA GLY A 119 -9.84 3.48 -12.18
C GLY A 119 -9.04 3.32 -10.90
N ILE A 120 -8.39 2.16 -10.68
CA ILE A 120 -7.37 2.02 -9.64
C ILE A 120 -6.15 2.85 -10.02
N THR A 121 -5.52 3.47 -9.02
CA THR A 121 -4.40 4.40 -9.21
C THR A 121 -3.17 4.09 -8.36
N LEU A 122 -3.34 3.29 -7.31
CA LEU A 122 -2.30 2.80 -6.43
C LEU A 122 -2.49 1.31 -6.20
N ASP A 123 -1.48 0.51 -6.49
CA ASP A 123 -1.46 -0.90 -6.11
C ASP A 123 -0.44 -1.11 -4.99
N TYR A 124 -0.85 -1.81 -3.94
CA TYR A 124 0.03 -2.14 -2.83
C TYR A 124 0.91 -3.34 -3.21
N ALA A 125 1.74 -3.14 -4.23
CA ALA A 125 2.64 -4.14 -4.80
C ALA A 125 3.89 -3.46 -5.38
N PRO A 126 5.05 -4.16 -5.46
CA PRO A 126 5.26 -5.57 -5.12
C PRO A 126 5.64 -5.82 -3.65
N VAL A 127 5.51 -7.09 -3.24
CA VAL A 127 6.12 -7.59 -2.01
C VAL A 127 7.64 -7.71 -2.21
N LEU A 128 8.38 -6.99 -1.38
CA LEU A 128 9.84 -6.89 -1.32
C LEU A 128 10.44 -7.72 -0.18
N ASP A 129 9.60 -8.42 0.58
CA ASP A 129 10.06 -9.41 1.56
C ASP A 129 10.78 -10.57 0.87
N ILE A 130 11.82 -11.09 1.53
CA ILE A 130 12.60 -12.22 1.04
C ILE A 130 12.16 -13.46 1.81
N HIS A 131 11.78 -14.53 1.11
CA HIS A 131 11.28 -15.74 1.78
C HIS A 131 12.43 -16.61 2.30
N THR A 132 13.14 -16.12 3.33
CA THR A 132 14.26 -16.83 3.97
C THR A 132 13.81 -17.90 4.96
N ASN A 133 12.59 -17.78 5.50
CA ASN A 133 12.02 -18.71 6.46
C ASN A 133 10.87 -19.52 5.84
N PRO A 134 11.06 -20.81 5.53
CA PRO A 134 10.01 -21.67 4.96
C PRO A 134 8.79 -21.87 5.86
N LYS A 135 8.89 -21.53 7.15
CA LYS A 135 7.77 -21.60 8.10
C LYS A 135 6.98 -20.30 8.19
N ASN A 136 7.34 -19.26 7.43
CA ASN A 136 6.66 -17.99 7.45
C ASN A 136 5.21 -18.16 6.93
N PRO A 137 4.18 -17.94 7.78
CA PRO A 137 2.79 -18.17 7.37
C PRO A 137 2.20 -16.99 6.58
N VAL A 138 2.87 -15.82 6.61
CA VAL A 138 2.32 -14.54 6.12
C VAL A 138 2.84 -14.20 4.72
N ILE A 139 4.12 -14.45 4.43
CA ILE A 139 4.75 -14.10 3.15
C ILE A 139 4.66 -15.29 2.19
N GLY A 140 5.43 -16.35 2.41
CA GLY A 140 5.36 -17.56 1.58
C GLY A 140 5.54 -17.26 0.08
N ASP A 141 4.59 -17.73 -0.71
CA ASP A 141 4.52 -17.57 -2.18
C ASP A 141 4.23 -16.14 -2.67
N ARG A 142 3.98 -15.20 -1.75
CA ARG A 142 3.87 -13.76 -2.05
C ARG A 142 5.22 -13.12 -2.32
N ALA A 143 6.30 -13.62 -1.71
CA ALA A 143 7.63 -13.14 -2.00
C ALA A 143 8.03 -13.51 -3.43
N LEU A 144 8.79 -12.62 -4.07
CA LEU A 144 9.34 -12.91 -5.39
C LEU A 144 10.33 -14.08 -5.33
N ALA A 145 11.21 -14.13 -4.34
CA ALA A 145 12.29 -15.12 -4.25
C ALA A 145 12.81 -15.30 -2.82
N GLU A 146 13.70 -16.29 -2.65
CA GLU A 146 14.41 -16.58 -1.39
C GLU A 146 15.74 -15.81 -1.28
N LYS A 147 16.19 -15.16 -2.36
CA LYS A 147 17.45 -14.39 -2.41
C LYS A 147 17.20 -12.91 -2.57
N ALA A 148 17.92 -12.10 -1.80
CA ALA A 148 17.78 -10.66 -1.76
C ALA A 148 17.98 -10.00 -3.14
N GLU A 149 18.97 -10.45 -3.90
CA GLU A 149 19.32 -9.91 -5.22
C GLU A 149 18.23 -10.18 -6.26
N GLU A 150 17.57 -11.33 -6.17
CA GLU A 150 16.47 -11.70 -7.07
C GLU A 150 15.21 -10.87 -6.77
N VAL A 151 14.87 -10.69 -5.48
CA VAL A 151 13.77 -9.82 -5.06
C VAL A 151 14.05 -8.36 -5.45
N ALA A 152 15.27 -7.86 -5.22
CA ALA A 152 15.68 -6.51 -5.58
C ALA A 152 15.54 -6.25 -7.09
N ARG A 153 16.06 -7.16 -7.92
CA ARG A 153 16.01 -7.03 -9.39
C ARG A 153 14.58 -7.07 -9.93
N LEU A 154 13.81 -8.10 -9.56
CA LEU A 154 12.45 -8.29 -10.08
C LEU A 154 11.48 -7.25 -9.50
N GLY A 155 11.58 -6.94 -8.22
CA GLY A 155 10.77 -5.92 -7.55
C GLY A 155 10.98 -4.55 -8.20
N ALA A 156 12.23 -4.17 -8.47
CA ALA A 156 12.54 -2.92 -9.17
C ALA A 156 11.96 -2.89 -10.61
N ALA A 157 11.99 -4.01 -11.34
CA ALA A 157 11.39 -4.10 -12.67
C ALA A 157 9.86 -3.94 -12.65
N ILE A 158 9.18 -4.58 -11.68
CA ILE A 158 7.73 -4.45 -11.47
C ILE A 158 7.39 -3.00 -11.12
N ILE A 159 8.11 -2.38 -10.18
CA ILE A 159 7.91 -0.98 -9.76
C ILE A 159 8.04 -0.02 -10.94
N ARG A 160 9.14 -0.10 -11.72
CA ARG A 160 9.32 0.77 -12.89
C ARG A 160 8.18 0.60 -13.89
N THR A 161 7.73 -0.63 -14.10
CA THR A 161 6.70 -0.93 -15.09
C THR A 161 5.31 -0.45 -14.65
N LEU A 162 4.86 -0.77 -13.43
CA LEU A 162 3.58 -0.28 -12.89
C LEU A 162 3.50 1.25 -12.98
N GLN A 163 4.56 1.92 -12.53
CA GLN A 163 4.61 3.38 -12.52
C GLN A 163 4.70 3.99 -13.92
N GLY A 164 5.43 3.35 -14.83
CA GLY A 164 5.50 3.76 -16.24
C GLY A 164 4.15 3.66 -16.95
N GLU A 165 3.32 2.69 -16.54
CA GLU A 165 1.94 2.58 -17.00
C GLU A 165 0.98 3.53 -16.28
N GLY A 166 1.41 4.22 -15.22
CA GLY A 166 0.62 5.21 -14.49
C GLY A 166 -0.10 4.67 -13.24
N ILE A 167 0.27 3.48 -12.75
CA ILE A 167 -0.14 2.97 -11.44
C ILE A 167 0.98 3.23 -10.43
N ALA A 168 0.67 3.94 -9.34
CA ALA A 168 1.62 4.07 -8.24
C ALA A 168 1.89 2.69 -7.63
N ALA A 169 3.16 2.35 -7.45
CA ALA A 169 3.59 1.09 -6.82
C ALA A 169 3.95 1.33 -5.35
N CYS A 170 3.77 0.29 -4.52
CA CYS A 170 4.11 0.30 -3.10
C CYS A 170 5.07 -0.84 -2.76
N GLY A 171 6.31 -0.51 -2.40
CA GLY A 171 7.25 -1.51 -1.87
C GLY A 171 6.87 -1.91 -0.44
N LYS A 172 6.68 -3.20 -0.16
CA LYS A 172 6.26 -3.67 1.18
C LYS A 172 6.86 -5.02 1.59
N HIS A 173 7.05 -5.33 2.86
CA HIS A 173 6.64 -4.56 4.05
C HIS A 173 7.92 -4.18 4.83
N PHE A 174 8.30 -2.90 4.80
CA PHE A 174 9.55 -2.43 5.43
C PHE A 174 9.47 -2.58 6.96
N PRO A 175 10.49 -3.10 7.68
CA PRO A 175 11.88 -3.36 7.28
C PRO A 175 12.17 -4.75 6.69
N GLY A 176 11.14 -5.56 6.43
CA GLY A 176 11.26 -6.95 5.98
C GLY A 176 10.52 -7.89 6.93
N HIS A 177 9.49 -8.56 6.41
CA HIS A 177 8.62 -9.51 7.13
C HIS A 177 8.96 -10.98 6.79
N GLY A 178 9.88 -11.20 5.86
CA GLY A 178 10.14 -12.50 5.23
C GLY A 178 10.71 -13.60 6.13
N ASP A 179 11.36 -13.24 7.25
CA ASP A 179 11.94 -14.22 8.19
C ASP A 179 11.11 -14.48 9.44
N THR A 180 9.93 -13.88 9.59
CA THR A 180 9.11 -14.04 10.81
C THR A 180 8.60 -15.47 10.97
N SER A 181 8.78 -16.06 12.16
CA SER A 181 8.33 -17.43 12.48
C SER A 181 6.93 -17.52 13.11
N THR A 182 6.34 -16.38 13.49
CA THR A 182 5.07 -16.32 14.24
C THR A 182 3.94 -15.87 13.30
N ASP A 183 2.76 -16.48 13.45
CA ASP A 183 1.55 -16.06 12.73
C ASP A 183 1.08 -14.68 13.26
N SER A 184 1.11 -13.67 12.40
CA SER A 184 0.71 -12.29 12.72
C SER A 184 -0.76 -12.16 13.16
N HIS A 185 -1.57 -13.21 12.99
CA HIS A 185 -2.95 -13.27 13.49
C HIS A 185 -3.06 -13.64 14.98
N LEU A 186 -1.96 -14.05 15.63
CA LEU A 186 -1.92 -14.53 17.01
C LEU A 186 -1.02 -13.68 17.93
N GLU A 187 0.15 -13.24 17.46
CA GLU A 187 1.11 -12.42 18.23
C GLU A 187 1.86 -11.46 17.28
N LEU A 188 2.45 -10.40 17.83
CA LEU A 188 3.28 -9.45 17.07
C LEU A 188 4.48 -10.19 16.45
N PRO A 189 4.62 -10.24 15.11
CA PRO A 189 5.71 -10.97 14.48
C PRO A 189 7.09 -10.42 14.88
N LEU A 190 8.01 -11.32 15.21
CA LEU A 190 9.35 -10.99 15.68
C LEU A 190 10.39 -11.27 14.59
N VAL A 191 11.34 -10.33 14.41
CA VAL A 191 12.56 -10.51 13.61
C VAL A 191 13.78 -10.27 14.50
N GLU A 192 14.55 -11.32 14.80
CA GLU A 192 15.67 -11.27 15.75
C GLU A 192 17.04 -11.03 15.09
N HIS A 193 17.06 -10.67 13.80
CA HIS A 193 18.32 -10.47 13.08
C HIS A 193 19.11 -9.26 13.58
N PRO A 194 20.46 -9.33 13.60
CA PRO A 194 21.29 -8.20 13.95
C PRO A 194 21.22 -7.10 12.88
N PRO A 195 21.51 -5.83 13.22
CA PRO A 195 21.35 -4.70 12.30
C PRO A 195 22.18 -4.81 11.01
N ASP A 196 23.35 -5.46 11.07
CA ASP A 196 24.21 -5.66 9.89
C ASP A 196 23.58 -6.64 8.88
N ARG A 197 22.90 -7.68 9.38
CA ARG A 197 22.16 -8.62 8.53
C ARG A 197 21.01 -7.90 7.82
N LEU A 198 20.21 -7.14 8.59
CA LEU A 198 19.10 -6.34 8.07
C LEU A 198 19.55 -5.43 6.92
N ARG A 199 20.69 -4.74 7.08
CA ARG A 199 21.23 -3.85 6.04
C ARG A 199 21.73 -4.56 4.79
N GLN A 200 22.25 -5.78 4.93
CA GLN A 200 22.86 -6.56 3.85
C GLN A 200 21.84 -7.38 3.07
N VAL A 201 20.77 -7.84 3.74
CA VAL A 201 19.80 -8.78 3.16
C VAL A 201 18.43 -8.13 3.07
N GLU A 202 17.77 -7.88 4.20
CA GLU A 202 16.37 -7.44 4.22
C GLU A 202 16.18 -6.05 3.59
N PHE A 203 17.14 -5.13 3.73
CA PHE A 203 17.06 -3.77 3.15
C PHE A 203 17.45 -3.70 1.68
N LEU A 204 18.06 -4.75 1.12
CA LEU A 204 18.57 -4.73 -0.24
C LEU A 204 17.45 -4.50 -1.28
N PRO A 205 16.30 -5.20 -1.21
CA PRO A 205 15.18 -4.93 -2.12
C PRO A 205 14.58 -3.53 -1.97
N PHE A 206 14.53 -2.99 -0.74
CA PHE A 206 14.04 -1.64 -0.51
C PHE A 206 14.98 -0.57 -1.08
N LYS A 207 16.29 -0.74 -0.97
CA LYS A 207 17.28 0.14 -1.65
C LYS A 207 17.08 0.14 -3.16
N ALA A 208 16.93 -1.04 -3.76
CA ALA A 208 16.66 -1.15 -5.20
C ALA A 208 15.31 -0.52 -5.60
N ALA A 209 14.29 -0.60 -4.74
CA ALA A 209 13.01 0.08 -4.95
C ALA A 209 13.13 1.61 -4.90
N ILE A 210 13.94 2.15 -3.98
CA ILE A 210 14.25 3.59 -3.90
C ILE A 210 14.97 4.05 -5.17
N GLU A 211 15.99 3.31 -5.61
CA GLU A 211 16.72 3.59 -6.86
C GLU A 211 15.81 3.50 -8.10
N ALA A 212 14.81 2.61 -8.07
CA ALA A 212 13.76 2.52 -9.09
C ALA A 212 12.71 3.64 -9.03
N GLY A 213 12.80 4.55 -8.05
CA GLY A 213 11.90 5.67 -7.88
C GLY A 213 10.49 5.25 -7.46
N VAL A 214 10.38 4.25 -6.58
CA VAL A 214 9.11 3.80 -6.00
C VAL A 214 8.34 4.97 -5.37
N ALA A 215 7.04 5.04 -5.64
CA ALA A 215 6.18 6.14 -5.25
C ALA A 215 5.82 6.09 -3.77
N THR A 216 5.52 4.87 -3.31
CA THR A 216 5.05 4.61 -1.95
C THR A 216 5.78 3.41 -1.35
N MET A 217 5.90 3.40 -0.03
CA MET A 217 6.38 2.25 0.73
C MET A 217 5.45 2.00 1.89
N MET A 218 5.24 0.73 2.24
CA MET A 218 4.43 0.33 3.38
C MET A 218 5.32 -0.26 4.47
N THR A 219 5.15 0.23 5.70
CA THR A 219 5.81 -0.34 6.87
C THR A 219 5.10 -1.61 7.33
N ALA A 220 5.79 -2.49 8.04
CA ALA A 220 5.25 -3.71 8.60
C ALA A 220 5.01 -3.56 10.10
N HIS A 221 3.97 -4.21 10.62
CA HIS A 221 3.75 -4.36 12.05
C HIS A 221 4.58 -5.50 12.62
N VAL A 222 5.91 -5.36 12.54
CA VAL A 222 6.88 -6.35 13.03
C VAL A 222 7.72 -5.74 14.14
N PHE A 223 8.02 -6.54 15.17
CA PHE A 223 8.94 -6.16 16.22
C PHE A 223 10.35 -6.57 15.85
N VAL A 224 11.28 -5.61 15.87
CA VAL A 224 12.69 -5.82 15.48
C VAL A 224 13.57 -5.24 16.59
N PRO A 225 13.82 -6.00 17.67
CA PRO A 225 14.49 -5.48 18.87
C PRO A 225 15.86 -4.89 18.61
N SER A 226 16.54 -5.37 17.57
CA SER A 226 17.86 -4.88 17.16
C SER A 226 17.81 -3.48 16.53
N LEU A 227 16.64 -3.02 16.08
CA LEU A 227 16.42 -1.67 15.57
C LEU A 227 15.70 -0.78 16.60
N ASP A 228 14.67 -1.31 17.25
CA ASP A 228 13.90 -0.67 18.32
C ASP A 228 13.32 -1.76 19.22
N ASP A 229 13.72 -1.77 20.48
CA ASP A 229 13.33 -2.76 21.49
C ASP A 229 12.06 -2.37 22.26
N THR A 230 11.37 -1.31 21.84
CA THR A 230 10.17 -0.81 22.51
C THR A 230 8.92 -0.80 21.64
N ARG A 231 9.06 -0.73 20.32
CA ARG A 231 7.92 -0.51 19.41
C ARG A 231 7.98 -1.38 18.15
N PRO A 232 6.82 -1.76 17.58
CA PRO A 232 6.78 -2.30 16.23
C PRO A 232 7.29 -1.28 15.21
N ALA A 233 7.84 -1.77 14.10
CA ALA A 233 8.49 -0.95 13.09
C ALA A 233 7.62 0.22 12.59
N THR A 234 6.33 0.00 12.30
CA THR A 234 5.38 1.05 11.90
C THR A 234 5.29 2.23 12.89
N LEU A 235 5.49 1.99 14.18
CA LEU A 235 5.36 3.01 15.25
C LEU A 235 6.72 3.51 15.76
N SER A 236 7.81 3.02 15.16
CA SER A 236 9.17 3.36 15.56
C SER A 236 9.73 4.50 14.72
N LYS A 237 10.01 5.64 15.36
CA LYS A 237 10.74 6.73 14.71
C LYS A 237 12.12 6.28 14.21
N ARG A 238 12.79 5.41 14.97
CA ARG A 238 14.10 4.87 14.59
C ARG A 238 14.04 4.12 13.27
N VAL A 239 13.00 3.30 13.07
CA VAL A 239 12.82 2.52 11.84
C VAL A 239 12.32 3.39 10.69
N VAL A 240 11.26 4.18 10.90
CA VAL A 240 10.58 4.90 9.82
C VAL A 240 11.30 6.19 9.42
N THR A 241 11.72 7.01 10.38
CA THR A 241 12.46 8.25 10.09
C THR A 241 13.95 7.95 9.97
N ASP A 242 14.60 7.55 11.07
CA ASP A 242 16.06 7.57 11.10
C ASP A 242 16.70 6.53 10.14
N ILE A 243 16.01 5.42 9.83
CA ILE A 243 16.48 4.43 8.85
C ILE A 243 15.86 4.66 7.48
N LEU A 244 14.54 4.52 7.32
CA LEU A 244 13.95 4.57 5.98
C LEU A 244 14.06 5.96 5.33
N ARG A 245 13.71 7.03 6.07
CA ARG A 245 13.80 8.39 5.56
C ARG A 245 15.26 8.86 5.47
N ASP A 246 16.02 8.73 6.56
CA ASP A 246 17.32 9.40 6.68
C ASP A 246 18.51 8.50 6.30
N GLU A 247 18.55 7.22 6.67
CA GLU A 247 19.66 6.34 6.27
C GLU A 247 19.54 5.90 4.81
N LEU A 248 18.35 5.47 4.39
CA LEU A 248 18.08 4.99 3.03
C LEU A 248 17.67 6.10 2.05
N GLN A 249 17.50 7.34 2.53
CA GLN A 249 17.21 8.53 1.71
C GLN A 249 15.93 8.37 0.88
N TYR A 250 14.91 7.68 1.41
CA TYR A 250 13.64 7.51 0.70
C TYR A 250 12.82 8.80 0.78
N GLU A 251 12.49 9.44 -0.34
CA GLU A 251 11.75 10.72 -0.36
C GLU A 251 10.26 10.62 -0.73
N GLY A 252 9.77 9.40 -1.03
CA GLY A 252 8.38 9.14 -1.40
C GLY A 252 7.43 9.07 -0.20
N VAL A 253 6.20 8.63 -0.44
CA VAL A 253 5.18 8.50 0.60
C VAL A 253 5.41 7.23 1.41
N ILE A 254 5.37 7.33 2.74
CA ILE A 254 5.36 6.15 3.63
C ILE A 254 3.94 5.93 4.15
N PHE A 255 3.41 4.73 3.96
CA PHE A 255 2.14 4.30 4.54
C PHE A 255 2.38 3.31 5.69
N SER A 256 1.53 3.34 6.70
CA SER A 256 1.41 2.20 7.61
C SER A 256 0.82 0.99 6.86
N ASP A 257 1.05 -0.22 7.35
CA ASP A 257 0.08 -1.32 7.12
C ASP A 257 -1.22 -1.03 7.90
N ASP A 258 -2.25 -1.84 7.70
CA ASP A 258 -3.56 -1.65 8.33
C ASP A 258 -3.46 -1.61 9.86
N LEU A 259 -3.78 -0.47 10.46
CA LEU A 259 -3.65 -0.27 11.92
C LEU A 259 -4.67 -1.08 12.72
N GLU A 260 -5.68 -1.66 12.07
CA GLU A 260 -6.65 -2.56 12.70
C GLU A 260 -6.16 -4.01 12.81
N MET A 261 -4.99 -4.32 12.23
CA MET A 261 -4.36 -5.62 12.40
C MET A 261 -4.01 -5.86 13.88
N LYS A 262 -4.28 -7.08 14.35
CA LYS A 262 -4.07 -7.49 15.74
C LYS A 262 -2.65 -7.22 16.26
N ALA A 263 -1.64 -7.33 15.39
CA ALA A 263 -0.24 -7.03 15.72
C ALA A 263 -0.04 -5.63 16.33
N VAL A 264 -0.87 -4.65 15.98
CA VAL A 264 -0.89 -3.31 16.60
C VAL A 264 -2.09 -3.14 17.51
N ALA A 265 -3.29 -3.53 17.05
CA ALA A 265 -4.54 -3.27 17.77
C ALA A 265 -4.68 -4.01 19.11
N ALA A 266 -3.86 -5.04 19.37
CA ALA A 266 -3.82 -5.72 20.67
C ALA A 266 -3.19 -4.85 21.78
N GLU A 267 -2.26 -3.96 21.44
CA GLU A 267 -1.54 -3.12 22.40
C GLU A 267 -1.90 -1.63 22.28
N TYR A 268 -2.28 -1.18 21.08
CA TYR A 268 -2.51 0.22 20.78
C TYR A 268 -3.91 0.43 20.22
N ALA A 269 -4.68 1.33 20.83
CA ALA A 269 -5.93 1.78 20.23
C ALA A 269 -5.65 2.47 18.88
N VAL A 270 -6.45 2.15 17.85
CA VAL A 270 -6.23 2.63 16.47
C VAL A 270 -6.05 4.15 16.37
N PRO A 271 -6.84 5.01 17.06
CA PRO A 271 -6.62 6.45 17.02
C PRO A 271 -5.24 6.87 17.57
N ALA A 272 -4.77 6.23 18.64
CA ALA A 272 -3.44 6.50 19.19
C ALA A 272 -2.34 5.99 18.24
N ALA A 273 -2.52 4.78 17.69
CA ALA A 273 -1.60 4.19 16.71
C ALA A 273 -1.45 5.08 15.47
N ALA A 274 -2.53 5.70 14.99
CA ALA A 274 -2.48 6.64 13.87
C ALA A 274 -1.59 7.85 14.19
N VAL A 275 -1.75 8.47 15.37
CA VAL A 275 -0.87 9.57 15.82
C VAL A 275 0.59 9.11 15.88
N MET A 276 0.86 7.96 16.50
CA MET A 276 2.20 7.41 16.65
C MET A 276 2.86 7.08 15.31
N ALA A 277 2.11 6.54 14.34
CA ALA A 277 2.62 6.25 13.00
C ALA A 277 3.03 7.53 12.25
N ILE A 278 2.18 8.57 12.30
CA ILE A 278 2.50 9.86 11.66
C ILE A 278 3.69 10.53 12.35
N GLU A 279 3.76 10.48 13.69
CA GLU A 279 4.88 10.97 14.49
C GLU A 279 6.19 10.21 14.16
N ALA A 280 6.12 8.89 13.99
CA ALA A 280 7.25 8.05 13.63
C ALA A 280 7.82 8.35 12.24
N GLY A 281 7.00 8.88 11.33
CA GLY A 281 7.43 9.28 9.99
C GLY A 281 6.55 8.78 8.85
N CYS A 282 5.46 8.08 9.12
CA CYS A 282 4.47 7.73 8.10
C CYS A 282 3.77 8.99 7.57
N ASP A 283 3.53 9.04 6.26
CA ASP A 283 2.82 10.10 5.56
C ASP A 283 1.34 9.76 5.32
N GLY A 284 0.90 8.56 5.72
CA GLY A 284 -0.50 8.19 5.80
C GLY A 284 -0.72 6.92 6.63
N ALA A 285 -1.85 6.87 7.30
CA ALA A 285 -2.33 5.70 8.04
C ALA A 285 -3.38 4.95 7.21
N LEU A 286 -3.31 3.62 7.23
CA LEU A 286 -4.33 2.75 6.69
C LEU A 286 -5.25 2.29 7.83
N ILE A 287 -6.55 2.50 7.66
CA ILE A 287 -7.61 1.97 8.52
C ILE A 287 -8.62 1.31 7.59
N CYS A 288 -8.42 0.01 7.37
CA CYS A 288 -8.94 -0.69 6.22
C CYS A 288 -10.33 -1.30 6.42
N SER A 289 -10.89 -1.33 7.63
CA SER A 289 -12.25 -1.82 7.86
C SER A 289 -13.31 -0.81 7.39
N GLY A 290 -14.58 -1.18 7.53
CA GLY A 290 -15.70 -0.26 7.33
C GLY A 290 -16.19 0.40 8.62
N ASP A 291 -15.39 0.40 9.69
CA ASP A 291 -15.70 1.12 10.92
C ASP A 291 -15.35 2.62 10.78
N HIS A 292 -16.36 3.38 10.35
CA HIS A 292 -16.22 4.82 10.14
C HIS A 292 -16.09 5.63 11.44
N ASP A 293 -16.52 5.09 12.58
CA ASP A 293 -16.33 5.73 13.89
C ASP A 293 -14.85 5.68 14.29
N THR A 294 -14.19 4.54 14.09
CA THR A 294 -12.74 4.40 14.31
C THR A 294 -11.94 5.30 13.37
N GLN A 295 -12.32 5.39 12.10
CA GLN A 295 -11.69 6.30 11.13
C GLN A 295 -11.84 7.77 11.54
N SER A 296 -13.04 8.18 11.95
CA SER A 296 -13.31 9.52 12.48
C SER A 296 -12.47 9.82 13.72
N ALA A 297 -12.46 8.90 14.69
CA ALA A 297 -11.71 9.04 15.93
C ALA A 297 -10.19 9.15 15.67
N ALA A 298 -9.65 8.45 14.69
CA ALA A 298 -8.24 8.55 14.32
C ALA A 298 -7.89 9.91 13.72
N LEU A 299 -8.74 10.45 12.83
CA LEU A 299 -8.56 11.79 12.27
C LEU A 299 -8.59 12.86 13.37
N GLU A 300 -9.56 12.76 14.28
CA GLU A 300 -9.68 13.66 15.43
C GLU A 300 -8.48 13.56 16.38
N ALA A 301 -7.98 12.35 16.63
CA ALA A 301 -6.79 12.16 17.45
C ALA A 301 -5.56 12.85 16.83
N ILE A 302 -5.41 12.84 15.50
CA ILE A 302 -4.35 13.56 14.80
C ILE A 302 -4.55 15.07 14.92
N VAL A 303 -5.78 15.57 14.73
CA VAL A 303 -6.11 17.01 14.91
C VAL A 303 -5.72 17.46 16.31
N HIS A 304 -6.23 16.78 17.34
CA HIS A 304 -5.95 17.12 18.74
C HIS A 304 -4.47 17.01 19.07
N ALA A 305 -3.76 15.98 18.55
CA ALA A 305 -2.32 15.86 18.79
C ALA A 305 -1.54 17.05 18.23
N VAL A 306 -1.97 17.63 17.10
CA VAL A 306 -1.36 18.85 16.55
C VAL A 306 -1.72 20.07 17.38
N GLU A 307 -2.99 20.23 17.76
CA GLU A 307 -3.46 21.36 18.58
C GLU A 307 -2.82 21.40 19.97
N GLU A 308 -2.49 20.24 20.53
CA GLU A 308 -1.81 20.07 21.83
C GLU A 308 -0.28 20.05 21.72
N ASP A 309 0.30 20.33 20.53
CA ASP A 309 1.74 20.28 20.25
C ASP A 309 2.42 18.91 20.50
N ARG A 310 1.65 17.83 20.67
CA ARG A 310 2.17 16.45 20.77
C ARG A 310 2.67 15.92 19.42
N LEU A 311 2.01 16.32 18.33
CA LEU A 311 2.44 16.07 16.96
C LEU A 311 2.81 17.41 16.30
N ARG A 312 4.09 17.60 15.98
CA ARG A 312 4.54 18.87 15.40
C ARG A 312 3.86 19.14 14.06
N LEU A 313 3.27 20.32 13.89
CA LEU A 313 2.62 20.73 12.64
C LEU A 313 3.55 20.57 11.41
N ALA A 314 4.84 20.89 11.55
CA ALA A 314 5.81 20.73 10.46
C ALA A 314 5.91 19.28 9.95
N ARG A 315 5.76 18.28 10.83
CA ARG A 315 5.75 16.86 10.44
C ARG A 315 4.55 16.56 9.55
N VAL A 316 3.38 17.07 9.90
CA VAL A 316 2.15 16.96 9.10
C VAL A 316 2.30 17.65 7.75
N GLU A 317 2.80 18.89 7.73
CA GLU A 317 3.02 19.63 6.48
C GLU A 317 3.98 18.90 5.52
N ASP A 318 5.02 18.26 6.05
CA ASP A 318 5.95 17.47 5.25
C ASP A 318 5.31 16.20 4.66
N ALA A 319 4.43 15.54 5.42
CA ALA A 319 3.64 14.41 4.92
C ALA A 319 2.67 14.84 3.82
N LEU A 320 1.97 15.95 4.03
CA LEU A 320 1.04 16.53 3.04
C LEU A 320 1.74 16.90 1.74
N LYS A 321 2.94 17.49 1.80
CA LYS A 321 3.75 17.79 0.62
C LYS A 321 4.16 16.52 -0.14
N ARG A 322 4.50 15.43 0.56
CA ARG A 322 4.83 14.14 -0.07
C ARG A 322 3.62 13.52 -0.75
N GLN A 323 2.48 13.49 -0.07
CA GLN A 323 1.21 13.05 -0.65
C GLN A 323 0.86 13.87 -1.90
N GLN A 324 0.94 15.20 -1.81
CA GLN A 324 0.68 16.08 -2.94
C GLN A 324 1.59 15.76 -4.13
N ARG A 325 2.92 15.70 -3.94
CA ARG A 325 3.86 15.39 -5.02
C ARG A 325 3.58 14.03 -5.67
N ALA A 326 3.29 13.01 -4.87
CA ALA A 326 2.97 11.68 -5.38
C ALA A 326 1.66 11.69 -6.17
N LYS A 327 0.62 12.33 -5.66
CA LYS A 327 -0.67 12.46 -6.35
C LYS A 327 -0.55 13.28 -7.63
N GLU A 328 0.25 14.35 -7.64
CA GLU A 328 0.54 15.13 -8.85
C GLU A 328 1.23 14.29 -9.93
N ARG A 329 2.07 13.33 -9.54
CA ARG A 329 2.73 12.41 -10.48
C ARG A 329 1.78 11.41 -11.13
N PHE A 330 0.78 10.89 -10.41
CA PHE A 330 -0.04 9.77 -10.88
C PHE A 330 -1.49 10.12 -11.21
N LEU A 331 -2.03 11.22 -10.67
CA LEU A 331 -3.46 11.56 -10.72
C LEU A 331 -3.76 12.80 -11.58
N THR A 332 -2.77 13.38 -12.25
CA THR A 332 -2.91 14.64 -13.03
C THR A 332 -3.36 14.44 -14.47
N THR A 333 -3.30 13.23 -15.02
CA THR A 333 -4.00 12.93 -16.27
C THR A 333 -5.50 12.97 -15.99
N GLY A 334 -6.17 14.00 -16.52
CA GLY A 334 -7.51 14.44 -16.10
C GLY A 334 -8.46 13.31 -15.72
N VAL A 335 -9.11 13.45 -14.56
CA VAL A 335 -10.17 12.56 -14.09
C VAL A 335 -11.13 12.31 -15.24
N ALA A 336 -11.27 11.05 -15.64
CA ALA A 336 -12.13 10.67 -16.75
C ALA A 336 -13.51 11.30 -16.56
N ALA A 337 -14.15 11.75 -17.65
CA ALA A 337 -15.48 12.36 -17.54
C ALA A 337 -16.54 11.33 -17.06
N ARG A 338 -16.29 10.05 -17.33
CA ARG A 338 -17.11 8.88 -16.99
C ARG A 338 -16.22 7.64 -16.86
N PRO A 339 -16.63 6.61 -16.09
CA PRO A 339 -15.92 5.33 -16.06
C PRO A 339 -16.04 4.59 -17.40
N LEU A 340 -15.12 3.65 -17.64
CA LEU A 340 -15.26 2.69 -18.74
C LEU A 340 -16.42 1.74 -18.45
N THR A 341 -17.23 1.45 -19.46
CA THR A 341 -18.39 0.55 -19.34
C THR A 341 -18.55 -0.31 -20.58
N GLY A 342 -19.40 -1.33 -20.49
CA GLY A 342 -19.85 -2.10 -21.64
C GLY A 342 -18.72 -2.85 -22.34
N ARG A 343 -18.71 -2.77 -23.67
CA ARG A 343 -17.73 -3.49 -24.50
C ARG A 343 -16.31 -3.03 -24.25
N ALA A 344 -16.09 -1.73 -24.07
CA ALA A 344 -14.75 -1.17 -23.89
C ALA A 344 -14.07 -1.75 -22.64
N LEU A 345 -14.80 -1.80 -21.52
CA LEU A 345 -14.31 -2.41 -20.29
C LEU A 345 -14.10 -3.92 -20.46
N ARG A 346 -15.09 -4.65 -20.99
CA ARG A 346 -14.97 -6.10 -21.20
C ARG A 346 -13.80 -6.50 -22.10
N THR A 347 -13.44 -5.67 -23.08
CA THR A 347 -12.27 -5.93 -23.94
C THR A 347 -10.93 -5.58 -23.29
N ALA A 348 -10.96 -4.81 -22.20
CA ALA A 348 -9.75 -4.42 -21.48
C ALA A 348 -9.31 -5.48 -20.46
N LEU A 349 -10.27 -6.24 -19.92
CA LEU A 349 -10.05 -7.21 -18.84
C LEU A 349 -9.88 -8.63 -19.37
N GLY A 350 -9.02 -9.41 -18.73
CA GLY A 350 -8.89 -10.84 -19.03
C GLY A 350 -8.49 -11.13 -20.48
N ARG A 351 -7.78 -10.19 -21.14
CA ARG A 351 -7.40 -10.32 -22.56
C ARG A 351 -6.61 -11.59 -22.80
N GLU A 352 -6.70 -12.16 -23.99
CA GLU A 352 -5.95 -13.36 -24.39
C GLU A 352 -4.45 -13.23 -24.10
N GLU A 353 -3.89 -12.04 -24.34
CA GLU A 353 -2.51 -11.70 -23.99
C GLU A 353 -2.22 -11.80 -22.49
N HIS A 354 -3.12 -11.28 -21.63
CA HIS A 354 -2.96 -11.32 -20.18
C HIS A 354 -3.08 -12.76 -19.66
N GLN A 355 -4.06 -13.51 -20.19
CA GLN A 355 -4.25 -14.92 -19.87
C GLN A 355 -3.04 -15.77 -20.29
N ALA A 356 -2.43 -15.47 -21.45
CA ALA A 356 -1.21 -16.13 -21.89
C ALA A 356 -0.02 -15.87 -20.95
N ILE A 357 0.13 -14.63 -20.46
CA ILE A 357 1.15 -14.28 -19.45
C ILE A 357 0.89 -15.04 -18.14
N ALA A 358 -0.36 -15.05 -17.65
CA ALA A 358 -0.73 -15.80 -16.45
C ALA A 358 -0.48 -17.31 -16.61
N ALA A 359 -0.78 -17.89 -17.77
CA ALA A 359 -0.49 -19.29 -18.08
C ALA A 359 1.03 -19.57 -18.17
N GLU A 360 1.82 -18.61 -18.65
CA GLU A 360 3.29 -18.70 -18.66
C GLU A 360 3.85 -18.67 -17.23
N MET A 361 3.37 -17.76 -16.38
CA MET A 361 3.69 -17.72 -14.95
C MET A 361 3.33 -19.04 -14.26
N ALA A 362 2.15 -19.61 -14.57
CA ALA A 362 1.66 -20.83 -13.94
C ALA A 362 2.53 -22.08 -14.20
N ARG A 363 3.42 -22.05 -15.21
CA ARG A 363 4.39 -23.13 -15.45
C ARG A 363 5.44 -23.25 -14.35
N PHE A 364 5.55 -22.23 -13.49
CA PHE A 364 6.49 -22.16 -12.39
C PHE A 364 5.80 -22.29 -11.02
N LEU A 365 4.60 -22.89 -10.95
CA LEU A 365 3.87 -23.10 -9.68
C LEU A 365 4.53 -24.12 -8.76
#